data_AF-G3BKC4-F1
#
_entry.id   AF-G3BKC4-F1
#
_cell.length_a   1.000
_cell.length_b   1.000
_cell.length_c   1.000
_cell.angle_alpha   90.00
_cell.angle_beta   90.00
_cell.angle_gamma   90.00
#
_symmetry.space_group_name_H-M   'P 1'
#
loop_
_entity.id
_entity.type
_entity.pdbx_description
1 polymer ?
#
loop_
_entity_poly.entity_id
_entity_poly.type
_entity_poly.pdbx_seq_one_letter_code
_entity_poly.pdbx_strand_id
1 'polypeptide(L)'
;ATMESHLDTPYNVPDVVITIANNDIDLIIRISDRGGGIAHKDLDRVMDYHFTTAEASTQDPRINPLFGHLDMHSGGQSGPMHG
;
A
#
# COMPACT_ATOMS: atom_id res chain seq x y z
N ALA A 1 2.61 0.08 2.83
CA ALA A 1 3.52 -1.09 2.83
C ALA A 1 4.90 -0.77 3.41
N THR A 2 5.90 -0.31 2.65
CA THR A 2 7.29 -0.15 3.15
C THR A 2 7.43 0.77 4.37
N MET A 3 6.79 1.93 4.37
CA MET A 3 6.83 2.83 5.53
C MET A 3 6.15 2.22 6.76
N GLU A 4 5.00 1.57 6.57
CA GLU A 4 4.23 0.91 7.63
C GLU A 4 4.94 -0.34 8.18
N SER A 5 5.74 -1.04 7.36
CA SER A 5 6.53 -2.19 7.81
C SER A 5 7.81 -1.80 8.55
N HIS A 6 8.22 -0.52 8.49
CA HIS A 6 9.43 0.01 9.08
C HIS A 6 9.16 1.18 10.05
N LEU A 7 8.04 1.13 10.79
CA LEU A 7 7.67 2.19 11.75
C LEU A 7 8.74 2.47 12.82
N ASP A 8 9.52 1.45 13.18
CA ASP A 8 10.61 1.58 14.16
C ASP A 8 11.88 2.23 13.56
N THR A 9 11.97 2.33 12.22
CA THR A 9 13.11 2.90 11.48
C THR A 9 12.65 3.82 10.33
N PRO A 10 11.81 4.84 10.62
CA PRO A 10 11.07 5.58 9.59
C PRO A 10 11.95 6.43 8.67
N TYR A 11 13.18 6.75 9.10
CA TYR A 11 14.16 7.50 8.31
C TYR A 11 15.20 6.61 7.61
N ASN A 12 15.08 5.29 7.77
CA ASN A 12 16.00 4.32 7.19
C ASN A 12 15.20 3.13 6.63
N VAL A 13 14.43 3.42 5.58
CA VAL A 13 13.61 2.42 4.89
C VAL A 13 14.34 1.89 3.66
N PRO A 14 14.10 0.63 3.27
CA PRO A 14 14.71 0.06 2.07
C PRO A 14 14.17 0.70 0.79
N ASP A 15 15.05 0.81 -0.22
CA ASP A 15 14.69 1.32 -1.53
C ASP A 15 13.63 0.46 -2.23
N VAL A 16 12.76 1.12 -3.00
CA VAL A 16 11.97 0.47 -4.04
C VAL A 16 12.86 0.29 -5.27
N VAL A 17 13.04 -0.95 -5.70
CA VAL A 17 13.90 -1.29 -6.84
C VAL A 17 13.05 -1.48 -8.09
N ILE A 18 13.34 -0.73 -9.15
CA ILE A 18 12.68 -0.88 -10.45
C ILE A 18 13.63 -1.58 -11.42
N THR A 19 13.15 -2.66 -12.04
CA THR A 19 13.85 -3.37 -13.12
C THR A 19 13.08 -3.18 -14.42
N ILE A 20 13.74 -2.68 -15.45
CA ILE A 20 13.18 -2.53 -16.80
C ILE A 20 13.84 -3.58 -17.70
N ALA A 21 13.01 -4.39 -18.36
CA ALA A 21 13.45 -5.31 -19.40
C ALA A 21 12.71 -4.99 -20.70
N ASN A 22 13.46 -4.78 -21.77
CA ASN A 22 12.94 -4.44 -23.09
C ASN A 22 13.35 -5.53 -24.07
N ASN A 23 12.39 -6.22 -24.66
CA ASN A 23 12.63 -7.27 -25.66
C ASN A 23 11.63 -7.13 -26.83
N ASP A 24 11.78 -7.96 -27.86
CA ASP A 24 10.99 -7.85 -29.10
C ASP A 24 9.51 -8.22 -28.93
N ILE A 25 9.12 -8.83 -27.81
CA ILE A 25 7.76 -9.31 -27.55
C ILE A 25 7.05 -8.37 -26.56
N ASP A 26 7.71 -8.02 -25.47
CA ASP A 26 7.14 -7.19 -24.42
C ASP A 26 8.13 -6.20 -23.78
N LEU A 27 7.54 -5.19 -23.14
CA LEU A 27 8.21 -4.27 -22.23
C LEU A 27 7.76 -4.60 -20.81
N ILE A 28 8.71 -4.99 -19.96
CA ILE A 28 8.46 -5.35 -18.57
C ILE A 28 8.99 -4.25 -17.66
N ILE A 29 8.12 -3.74 -16.79
CA ILE A 29 8.48 -2.84 -15.69
C ILE A 29 8.13 -3.56 -14.39
N ARG A 30 9.16 -4.09 -13.72
CA ARG A 30 9.00 -4.73 -12.41
C ARG A 30 9.33 -3.73 -11.31
N ILE A 31 8.38 -3.47 -10.42
CA ILE A 31 8.56 -2.69 -9.21
C ILE A 31 8.66 -3.66 -8.04
N SER A 32 9.72 -3.56 -7.23
CA SER A 32 9.95 -4.46 -6.10
C SER A 32 10.16 -3.65 -4.83
N ASP A 33 9.38 -3.96 -3.80
CA ASP A 33 9.46 -3.34 -2.47
C ASP A 33 9.88 -4.35 -1.38
N ARG A 34 10.06 -3.84 -0.15
CA ARG A 34 10.29 -4.64 1.06
C ARG A 34 9.23 -4.33 2.13
N GLY A 35 7.99 -4.14 1.70
CA GLY A 35 6.85 -3.73 2.51
C GLY A 35 6.16 -4.82 3.31
N GLY A 36 6.77 -5.99 3.46
CA GLY A 36 6.20 -7.14 4.19
C GLY A 36 5.35 -8.08 3.35
N GLY A 37 5.04 -7.71 2.10
CA GLY A 37 4.27 -8.53 1.17
C GLY A 37 2.76 -8.51 1.44
N ILE A 38 2.04 -9.30 0.65
CA ILE A 38 0.58 -9.47 0.78
C ILE A 38 0.30 -10.72 1.61
N ALA A 39 -0.51 -10.60 2.66
CA ALA A 39 -0.90 -11.74 3.48
C ALA A 39 -1.73 -12.74 2.64
N HIS A 40 -1.52 -14.04 2.85
CA HIS A 40 -2.17 -15.09 2.04
C HIS A 40 -3.71 -14.98 2.02
N LYS A 41 -4.32 -14.58 3.15
CA LYS A 41 -5.77 -14.39 3.28
C LYS A 41 -6.34 -13.26 2.42
N ASP A 42 -5.49 -12.33 1.99
CA ASP A 42 -5.87 -11.14 1.23
C ASP A 42 -5.53 -11.28 -0.26
N LEU A 43 -4.69 -12.25 -0.64
CA LEU A 43 -4.14 -12.42 -1.99
C LEU A 43 -5.22 -12.50 -3.08
N ASP A 44 -6.31 -13.21 -2.82
CA ASP A 44 -7.39 -13.36 -3.79
C ASP A 44 -8.32 -12.14 -3.87
N ARG A 45 -8.21 -11.21 -2.92
CA ARG A 45 -9.08 -10.02 -2.79
C ARG A 45 -8.39 -8.71 -3.18
N VAL A 46 -7.06 -8.68 -3.28
CA VAL A 46 -6.32 -7.44 -3.60
C VAL A 46 -6.69 -6.82 -4.94
N MET A 47 -7.30 -7.60 -5.83
CA MET A 47 -7.78 -7.14 -7.14
C MET A 47 -9.27 -6.76 -7.15
N ASP A 48 -9.99 -6.97 -6.04
CA ASP A 48 -11.40 -6.64 -5.94
C ASP A 48 -11.61 -5.13 -5.82
N TYR A 49 -12.66 -4.63 -6.47
CA TYR A 49 -13.10 -3.25 -6.27
C TYR A 49 -13.42 -3.00 -4.79
N HIS A 50 -12.95 -1.86 -4.29
CA HIS A 50 -13.13 -1.41 -2.91
C HIS A 50 -12.53 -2.30 -1.82
N PHE A 51 -11.81 -3.37 -2.15
CA PHE A 51 -11.00 -4.05 -1.15
C PHE A 51 -9.84 -3.14 -0.72
N THR A 52 -9.73 -2.88 0.57
CA THR A 52 -8.66 -2.06 1.15
C THR A 52 -8.33 -2.53 2.57
N THR A 53 -7.07 -2.43 2.96
CA THR A 53 -6.59 -2.65 4.32
C THR A 53 -6.22 -1.35 5.03
N ALA A 54 -6.36 -0.19 4.37
CA ALA A 54 -5.93 1.11 4.89
C ALA A 54 -6.56 1.45 6.25
N GLU A 55 -7.85 1.13 6.46
CA GLU A 55 -8.51 1.36 7.76
C GLU A 55 -7.87 0.54 8.90
N ALA A 56 -7.47 -0.70 8.62
CA ALA A 56 -6.78 -1.51 9.62
C ALA A 56 -5.36 -0.98 9.89
N SER A 57 -4.69 -0.43 8.87
CA SER A 57 -3.37 0.20 9.03
C SER A 57 -3.41 1.42 9.96
N THR A 58 -4.46 2.24 9.92
CA THR A 58 -4.57 3.43 10.79
C THR A 58 -4.83 3.10 12.26
N GLN A 59 -5.19 1.85 12.57
CA GLN A 59 -5.39 1.38 13.95
C GLN A 59 -4.10 0.85 14.59
N ASP A 60 -2.96 0.80 13.88
CA ASP A 60 -1.68 0.41 14.50
C ASP A 60 -1.32 1.44 15.58
N PRO A 61 -1.20 1.03 16.87
CA PRO A 61 -0.89 1.95 17.97
C PRO A 61 0.42 2.72 17.78
N ARG A 62 1.35 2.18 16.97
CA ARG A 62 2.62 2.83 16.61
C ARG A 62 2.46 3.95 15.59
N ILE A 63 1.35 4.00 14.86
CA ILE A 63 1.01 5.04 13.86
C ILE A 63 0.32 6.27 14.50
N ASN A 64 0.11 6.24 15.83
CA ASN A 64 -0.23 7.33 16.76
C ASN A 64 -1.75 7.59 17.01
N PRO A 65 -2.19 7.80 18.28
CA PRO A 65 -3.61 7.86 18.71
C PRO A 65 -4.30 9.23 18.56
N LEU A 66 -3.63 10.21 17.95
CA LEU A 66 -4.04 11.63 17.94
C LEU A 66 -4.58 12.14 16.60
N PHE A 67 -4.29 11.46 15.49
CA PHE A 67 -4.75 11.86 14.15
C PHE A 67 -6.07 11.20 13.73
N GLY A 68 -6.53 10.16 14.43
CA GLY A 68 -7.80 9.49 14.10
C GLY A 68 -9.07 10.32 14.30
N HIS A 69 -8.99 11.49 14.96
CA HIS A 69 -10.17 12.33 15.22
C HIS A 69 -10.49 13.32 14.08
N LEU A 70 -9.54 13.65 13.19
CA LEU A 70 -9.76 14.69 12.17
C LEU A 70 -10.31 14.14 10.84
N ASP A 71 -10.07 12.86 10.52
CA ASP A 71 -10.45 12.27 9.22
C ASP A 71 -11.87 11.67 9.17
N MET A 72 -12.65 11.80 10.25
CA MET A 72 -14.02 11.24 10.31
C MET A 72 -15.08 12.09 9.56
N HIS A 73 -14.69 13.20 8.92
CA HIS A 73 -15.62 14.16 8.30
C HIS A 73 -15.47 14.37 6.79
N SER A 74 -14.53 13.73 6.10
CA SER A 74 -14.51 13.70 4.63
C SER A 74 -14.80 12.29 4.16
N GLY A 75 -16.09 11.99 3.95
CA GLY A 75 -16.52 10.75 3.32
C GLY A 75 -15.73 10.50 2.04
N GLY A 76 -14.92 9.45 2.05
CA GLY A 76 -14.13 8.99 0.91
C GLY A 76 -15.06 8.48 -0.19
N GLN A 77 -15.60 9.39 -0.98
CA GLN A 77 -16.29 9.07 -2.21
C GLN A 77 -15.22 8.88 -3.31
N SER A 78 -14.53 7.75 -3.29
CA SER A 78 -13.79 7.26 -4.46
C SER A 78 -14.80 6.73 -5.47
N GLY A 79 -15.26 7.61 -6.37
CA GLY A 79 -16.13 7.22 -7.48
C GLY A 79 -15.41 6.26 -8.45
N PRO A 80 -16.17 5.50 -9.27
CA PRO A 80 -15.58 4.56 -10.22
C PRO A 80 -14.63 5.30 -11.18
N MET A 81 -13.40 4.80 -11.35
CA MET A 81 -12.58 5.20 -12.49
C MET A 81 -13.36 4.84 -13.76
N HIS A 82 -13.82 5.85 -14.49
CA HIS A 82 -14.42 5.64 -15.79
C HIS A 82 -13.36 5.02 -16.72
N GLY A 83 -13.70 3.86 -17.29
CA GLY A 83 -13.07 3.33 -18.49
C GLY A 83 -13.64 4.01 -19.74
#